data_AF-A0A6N2E3D2-F1
#
_entry.id   AF-A0A6N2E3D2-F1
#
_cell.length_a   1.000
_cell.length_b   1.000
_cell.length_c   1.000
_cell.angle_alpha   90.00
_cell.angle_beta   90.00
_cell.angle_gamma   90.00
#
_symmetry.space_group_name_H-M   'P 1'
#
loop_
_entity.id
_entity.type
_entity.pdbx_description
1 polymer ?
#
loop_
_entity_poly.entity_id
_entity_poly.type
_entity_poly.pdbx_seq_one_letter_code
_entity_poly.pdbx_strand_id
1 'polypeptide(L)'
;MTSSLRPRGPTERHASRDLEIVADAASALDITEFEFFRLAFRRWHGRLPAERSLERDFADHMLRQRTPAWVRSLAAEVLRRRRLGTLDPDVLGAGRFRDRPTRPRHAVISVAAALAVWFVFFAFLMQDVSSSPWDRVAMQTSRPAACTTGSAFHDAWAALLSGDADLGCGDDGGEAADR
;
A
#
# COMPACT_ATOMS: atom_id res chain seq x y z
N MET A 1 7.97 -26.41 29.45
CA MET A 1 7.06 -25.27 29.66
C MET A 1 5.80 -25.52 28.84
N THR A 2 4.83 -26.23 29.42
CA THR A 2 3.56 -26.58 28.79
C THR A 2 2.58 -25.42 28.95
N SER A 3 2.28 -24.75 27.84
CA SER A 3 1.30 -23.68 27.77
C SER A 3 -0.10 -24.25 28.07
N SER A 4 -0.59 -23.96 29.28
CA SER A 4 -1.94 -24.32 29.71
C SER A 4 -2.96 -23.44 28.96
N LEU A 5 -3.54 -23.99 27.89
CA LEU A 5 -4.71 -23.43 27.24
C LEU A 5 -5.91 -23.54 28.19
N ARG A 6 -6.10 -22.53 29.02
CA ARG A 6 -7.27 -22.37 29.88
C ARG A 6 -8.51 -22.35 28.97
N PRO A 7 -9.50 -23.25 29.16
CA PRO A 7 -10.71 -23.24 28.34
C PRO A 7 -11.43 -21.92 28.56
N ARG A 8 -11.62 -21.14 27.48
CA ARG A 8 -12.35 -19.87 27.52
C ARG A 8 -13.72 -20.09 28.16
N GLY A 9 -14.09 -19.21 29.09
CA GLY A 9 -15.39 -19.28 29.76
C GLY A 9 -16.54 -19.08 28.76
N PRO A 10 -17.76 -19.54 29.08
CA PRO A 10 -18.93 -19.30 28.24
C PRO A 10 -19.16 -17.81 27.99
N THR A 11 -18.96 -16.94 28.98
CA THR A 11 -19.13 -15.48 28.85
C THR A 11 -18.19 -14.84 27.81
N GLU A 12 -16.92 -15.26 27.78
CA GLU A 12 -15.93 -14.79 26.80
C GLU A 12 -16.31 -15.18 25.37
N ARG A 13 -16.84 -16.40 25.17
CA ARG A 13 -17.33 -16.84 23.85
C ARG A 13 -18.47 -15.98 23.33
N HIS A 14 -19.39 -15.56 24.20
CA HIS A 14 -20.51 -14.71 23.79
C HIS A 14 -20.05 -13.28 23.47
N ALA A 15 -19.09 -12.77 24.24
CA ALA A 15 -18.53 -11.43 24.06
C ALA A 15 -17.75 -11.32 22.72
N SER A 16 -16.91 -12.30 22.39
CA SER A 16 -16.21 -12.34 21.10
C SER A 16 -17.18 -12.47 19.92
N ARG A 17 -18.25 -13.27 20.09
CA ARG A 17 -19.30 -13.41 19.08
C ARG A 17 -20.08 -12.11 18.84
N ASP A 18 -20.34 -11.33 19.89
CA ASP A 18 -21.01 -10.04 19.74
C ASP A 18 -20.15 -9.04 18.95
N LEU A 19 -18.82 -9.09 19.07
CA LEU A 19 -17.90 -8.25 18.32
C LEU A 19 -17.91 -8.60 16.82
N GLU A 20 -17.86 -9.89 16.50
CA GLU A 20 -17.99 -10.38 15.12
C GLU A 20 -19.34 -9.98 14.50
N ILE A 21 -20.44 -10.14 15.25
CA ILE A 21 -21.79 -9.78 14.79
C ILE A 21 -21.89 -8.29 14.43
N VAL A 22 -21.29 -7.41 15.24
CA VAL A 22 -21.29 -5.97 14.99
C VAL A 22 -20.44 -5.62 13.78
N ALA A 23 -19.24 -6.20 13.67
CA ALA A 23 -18.36 -6.00 12.52
C ALA A 23 -19.01 -6.47 11.21
N ASP A 24 -19.68 -7.62 11.23
CA ASP A 24 -20.42 -8.16 10.09
C ASP A 24 -21.60 -7.26 9.68
N ALA A 25 -22.32 -6.70 10.66
CA ALA A 25 -23.44 -5.79 10.42
C ALA A 25 -22.97 -4.44 9.85
N ALA A 26 -21.89 -3.88 10.38
CA ALA A 26 -21.27 -2.66 9.86
C ALA A 26 -20.78 -2.86 8.42
N SER A 27 -20.11 -3.99 8.16
CA SER A 27 -19.64 -4.37 6.82
C SER A 27 -20.80 -4.57 5.83
N ALA A 28 -21.92 -5.14 6.28
CA ALA A 28 -23.12 -5.30 5.44
C ALA A 28 -23.71 -3.95 4.99
N LEU A 29 -23.55 -2.91 5.82
CA LEU A 29 -24.01 -1.55 5.53
C LEU A 29 -22.92 -0.68 4.89
N ASP A 30 -21.71 -1.19 4.73
CA ASP A 30 -20.56 -0.46 4.15
C ASP A 30 -20.22 0.82 4.93
N ILE A 31 -20.31 0.74 6.26
CA ILE A 31 -19.94 1.80 7.20
C ILE A 31 -18.90 1.30 8.21
N THR A 32 -18.23 2.20 8.92
CA THR A 32 -17.30 1.81 10.01
C THR A 32 -18.08 1.32 11.24
N GLU A 33 -17.47 0.53 12.14
CA GLU A 33 -18.15 0.13 13.38
C GLU A 33 -18.52 1.34 14.24
N PHE A 34 -17.69 2.39 14.26
CA PHE A 34 -18.01 3.62 14.97
C PHE A 34 -19.24 4.33 14.41
N GLU A 35 -19.37 4.41 13.08
CA GLU A 35 -20.55 4.98 12.43
C GLU A 35 -21.79 4.09 12.62
N PHE A 36 -21.61 2.76 12.72
CA PHE A 36 -22.67 1.84 13.12
C PHE A 36 -23.19 2.14 14.53
N PHE A 37 -22.31 2.48 15.48
CA PHE A 37 -22.70 2.93 16.82
C PHE A 37 -23.48 4.25 16.75
N ARG A 38 -23.04 5.24 15.96
CA ARG A 38 -23.80 6.49 15.76
C ARG A 38 -25.20 6.22 15.21
N LEU A 39 -25.31 5.32 14.24
CA LEU A 39 -26.56 4.93 13.62
C LEU A 39 -27.50 4.24 14.63
N ALA A 40 -26.99 3.26 15.37
CA ALA A 40 -27.77 2.53 16.36
C ALA A 40 -28.24 3.42 17.51
N PHE A 41 -27.39 4.34 17.98
CA PHE A 41 -27.77 5.31 19.00
C PHE A 41 -28.90 6.22 18.51
N ARG A 42 -28.77 6.77 17.29
CA ARG A 42 -29.80 7.63 16.69
C ARG A 42 -31.13 6.89 16.57
N ARG A 43 -31.10 5.63 16.14
CA ARG A 43 -32.32 4.83 15.95
C ARG A 43 -33.01 4.50 17.28
N TRP A 44 -32.24 4.22 18.32
CA TRP A 44 -32.78 3.86 19.63
C TRP A 44 -33.25 5.08 20.43
N HIS A 45 -32.48 6.16 20.43
CA HIS A 45 -32.73 7.35 21.25
C HIS A 45 -33.40 8.50 20.50
N GLY A 46 -33.58 8.40 19.18
CA GLY A 46 -34.19 9.43 18.34
C GLY A 46 -33.35 10.70 18.14
N ARG A 47 -32.12 10.75 18.67
CA ARG A 47 -31.23 11.92 18.65
C ARG A 47 -29.78 11.54 18.35
N LEU A 48 -29.00 12.53 17.92
CA LEU A 48 -27.55 12.36 17.77
C LEU A 48 -26.87 12.24 19.14
N PRO A 49 -25.90 11.31 19.31
CA PRO A 49 -25.13 11.22 20.54
C PRO A 49 -24.20 12.41 20.71
N ALA A 50 -23.85 12.74 21.96
CA ALA A 50 -22.68 13.56 22.23
C ALA A 50 -21.43 12.72 21.96
N GLU A 51 -20.49 13.24 21.16
CA GLU A 51 -19.34 12.46 20.65
C GLU A 51 -18.59 11.71 21.77
N ARG A 52 -18.25 12.40 22.86
CA ARG A 52 -17.55 11.82 24.03
C ARG A 52 -18.28 10.64 24.68
N SER A 53 -19.61 10.66 24.71
CA SER A 53 -20.39 9.56 25.29
C SER A 53 -20.35 8.33 24.41
N LEU A 54 -20.39 8.53 23.09
CA LEU A 54 -20.33 7.44 22.14
C LEU A 54 -18.93 6.83 22.04
N GLU A 55 -17.89 7.65 22.06
CA GLU A 55 -16.49 7.20 22.11
C GLU A 55 -16.24 6.32 23.33
N ARG A 56 -16.81 6.69 24.48
CA ARG A 56 -16.69 5.88 25.70
C ARG A 56 -17.35 4.52 25.55
N ASP A 57 -18.58 4.48 25.02
CA ASP A 57 -19.30 3.22 24.80
C ASP A 57 -18.59 2.35 23.73
N PHE A 58 -18.05 2.97 22.69
CA PHE A 58 -17.27 2.30 21.66
C PHE A 58 -15.95 1.75 22.21
N ALA A 59 -15.24 2.52 23.03
CA ALA A 59 -14.02 2.06 23.69
C ALA A 59 -14.29 0.88 24.63
N ASP A 60 -15.41 0.90 25.38
CA ASP A 60 -15.80 -0.22 26.24
C ASP A 60 -16.12 -1.48 25.41
N HIS A 61 -16.77 -1.31 24.26
CA HIS A 61 -17.00 -2.39 23.30
C HIS A 61 -15.69 -3.00 22.78
N MET A 62 -14.76 -2.18 22.27
CA MET A 62 -13.51 -2.65 21.70
C MET A 62 -12.57 -3.28 22.75
N LEU A 63 -12.49 -2.69 23.93
CA LEU A 63 -11.52 -3.11 24.96
C LEU A 63 -12.05 -4.19 25.89
N ARG A 64 -13.36 -4.16 26.21
CA ARG A 64 -13.97 -5.09 27.17
C ARG A 64 -14.94 -6.08 26.54
N GLN A 65 -15.10 -6.03 25.21
CA GLN A 65 -16.06 -6.86 24.46
C GLN A 65 -17.49 -6.72 25.00
N ARG A 66 -17.83 -5.54 25.53
CA ARG A 66 -19.16 -5.23 26.06
C ARG A 66 -19.95 -4.43 25.04
N THR A 67 -20.79 -5.13 24.30
CA THR A 67 -21.65 -4.50 23.30
C THR A 67 -22.94 -4.00 23.94
N PRO A 68 -23.28 -2.70 23.84
CA PRO A 68 -24.54 -2.19 24.34
C PRO A 68 -25.75 -2.85 23.69
N ALA A 69 -26.85 -3.01 24.43
CA ALA A 69 -28.05 -3.71 23.96
C ALA A 69 -28.67 -3.07 22.71
N TRP A 70 -28.63 -1.73 22.62
CA TRP A 70 -29.14 -0.99 21.46
C TRP A 70 -28.33 -1.30 20.19
N VAL A 71 -26.99 -1.44 20.28
CA VAL A 71 -26.13 -1.88 19.17
C VAL A 71 -26.47 -3.32 18.77
N ARG A 72 -26.59 -4.22 19.74
CA ARG A 72 -26.92 -5.64 19.50
C ARG A 72 -28.25 -5.80 18.78
N SER A 73 -29.26 -5.03 19.19
CA SER A 73 -30.58 -5.05 18.55
C SER A 73 -30.52 -4.62 17.08
N LEU A 74 -29.76 -3.57 16.75
CA LEU A 74 -29.60 -3.14 15.37
C LEU A 74 -28.81 -4.18 14.56
N ALA A 75 -27.73 -4.72 15.11
CA ALA A 75 -26.90 -5.70 14.40
C ALA A 75 -27.71 -6.97 14.05
N ALA A 76 -28.52 -7.45 15.00
CA ALA A 76 -29.43 -8.56 14.76
C ALA A 76 -30.43 -8.25 13.63
N GLU A 77 -31.00 -7.05 13.60
CA GLU A 77 -31.94 -6.63 12.56
C GLU A 77 -31.29 -6.53 11.18
N VAL A 78 -30.10 -5.92 11.10
CA VAL A 78 -29.34 -5.78 9.85
C VAL A 78 -28.98 -7.15 9.28
N LEU A 79 -28.45 -8.05 10.10
CA LEU A 79 -28.11 -9.41 9.66
C LEU A 79 -29.35 -10.25 9.33
N ARG A 80 -30.49 -9.99 9.97
CA ARG A 80 -31.77 -10.61 9.61
C ARG A 80 -32.21 -10.16 8.21
N ARG A 81 -32.21 -8.85 7.93
CA ARG A 81 -32.56 -8.31 6.61
C ARG A 81 -31.60 -8.73 5.51
N ARG A 82 -30.30 -8.78 5.81
CA ARG A 82 -29.28 -9.30 4.90
C ARG A 82 -29.57 -10.75 4.50
N ARG A 83 -29.90 -11.61 5.46
CA ARG A 83 -30.26 -13.00 5.20
C ARG A 83 -31.52 -13.15 4.35
N LEU A 84 -32.46 -12.23 4.49
CA LEU A 84 -33.69 -12.18 3.69
C LEU A 84 -33.51 -11.50 2.33
N GLY A 85 -32.31 -10.99 2.00
CA GLY A 85 -32.06 -10.24 0.76
C GLY A 85 -32.78 -8.88 0.67
N THR A 86 -33.36 -8.40 1.77
CA THR A 86 -34.14 -7.15 1.86
C THR A 86 -33.37 -6.03 2.54
N LEU A 87 -32.04 -6.13 2.54
CA LEU A 87 -31.20 -5.12 3.16
C LEU A 87 -31.18 -3.86 2.30
N ASP A 88 -31.96 -2.87 2.73
CA ASP A 88 -31.93 -1.52 2.18
C ASP A 88 -31.20 -0.58 3.17
N PRO A 89 -29.97 -0.15 2.85
CA PRO A 89 -29.18 0.75 3.68
C PRO A 89 -29.83 2.13 3.88
N ASP A 90 -30.60 2.60 2.89
CA ASP A 90 -31.18 3.93 2.89
C ASP A 90 -32.41 3.97 3.82
N VAL A 91 -33.23 2.92 3.78
CA VAL A 91 -34.34 2.72 4.74
C VAL A 91 -33.84 2.58 6.18
N LEU A 92 -32.63 2.04 6.36
CA LEU A 92 -31.99 1.96 7.67
C LEU A 92 -31.39 3.31 8.13
N GLY A 93 -31.31 4.30 7.25
CA GLY A 93 -30.72 5.62 7.52
C GLY A 93 -29.20 5.61 7.51
N ALA A 94 -28.58 4.56 6.93
CA ALA A 94 -27.13 4.42 6.81
C ALA A 94 -26.55 5.30 5.70
N GLY A 95 -27.36 5.73 4.72
CA GLY A 95 -26.92 6.55 3.59
C GLY A 95 -26.15 7.82 4.00
N ARG A 96 -26.54 8.49 5.09
CA ARG A 96 -25.82 9.70 5.59
C ARG A 96 -24.47 9.44 6.24
N PHE A 97 -24.18 8.17 6.55
CA PHE A 97 -22.98 7.75 7.26
C PHE A 97 -22.03 6.98 6.34
N ARG A 98 -22.41 6.86 5.05
CA ARG A 98 -21.67 6.17 4.01
C ARG A 98 -20.64 7.08 3.33
N ASP A 99 -20.31 8.22 3.92
CA ASP A 99 -19.26 9.16 3.46
C ASP A 99 -17.84 8.59 3.66
N ARG A 100 -17.66 7.30 3.40
CA ARG A 100 -16.34 6.75 3.12
C ARG A 100 -15.95 7.31 1.75
N PRO A 101 -14.87 8.09 1.62
CA PRO A 101 -14.32 8.32 0.30
C PRO A 101 -14.01 6.93 -0.24
N THR A 102 -14.74 6.51 -1.28
CA THR A 102 -14.47 5.27 -1.99
C THR A 102 -12.98 5.27 -2.28
N ARG A 103 -12.23 4.30 -1.71
CA ARG A 103 -10.77 4.24 -1.86
C ARG A 103 -10.50 4.38 -3.35
N PRO A 104 -9.96 5.50 -3.83
CA PRO A 104 -9.99 5.75 -5.25
C PRO A 104 -9.07 4.73 -5.88
N ARG A 105 -9.53 3.99 -6.89
CA ARG A 105 -8.70 2.95 -7.55
C ARG A 105 -7.33 3.51 -8.00
N HIS A 106 -7.28 4.80 -8.33
CA HIS A 106 -6.05 5.52 -8.68
C HIS A 106 -5.10 5.78 -7.50
N ALA A 107 -5.55 5.73 -6.24
CA ALA A 107 -4.69 5.87 -5.07
C ALA A 107 -3.73 4.68 -4.91
N VAL A 108 -4.17 3.46 -5.27
CA VAL A 108 -3.30 2.27 -5.24
C VAL A 108 -2.29 2.33 -6.40
N ILE A 109 -2.73 2.77 -7.57
CA ILE A 109 -1.88 2.92 -8.76
C ILE A 109 -0.81 4.00 -8.52
N SER A 110 -1.17 5.13 -7.94
CA SER A 110 -0.22 6.22 -7.64
C SER A 110 0.83 5.82 -6.59
N VAL A 111 0.45 5.08 -5.54
CA VAL A 111 1.41 4.54 -4.57
C VAL A 111 2.35 3.52 -5.22
N ALA A 112 1.82 2.61 -6.05
CA ALA A 112 2.65 1.64 -6.77
C ALA A 112 3.63 2.31 -7.74
N ALA A 113 3.17 3.34 -8.47
CA ALA A 113 4.01 4.13 -9.36
C ALA A 113 5.11 4.88 -8.59
N ALA A 114 4.78 5.49 -7.45
CA ALA A 114 5.77 6.18 -6.62
C ALA A 114 6.84 5.22 -6.09
N LEU A 115 6.46 4.01 -5.67
CA LEU A 115 7.40 2.98 -5.25
C LEU A 115 8.29 2.49 -6.40
N ALA A 116 7.73 2.32 -7.60
CA ALA A 116 8.50 1.94 -8.77
C ALA A 116 9.52 3.01 -9.17
N VAL A 117 9.11 4.29 -9.20
CA VAL A 117 10.01 5.42 -9.46
C VAL A 117 11.10 5.50 -8.40
N TRP A 118 10.75 5.36 -7.12
CA TRP A 118 11.73 5.35 -6.03
C TRP A 118 12.72 4.18 -6.15
N PHE A 119 12.24 2.99 -6.49
CA PHE A 119 13.08 1.81 -6.70
C PHE A 119 14.06 2.00 -7.86
N VAL A 120 13.60 2.56 -8.98
CA VAL A 120 14.46 2.89 -10.13
C VAL A 120 15.51 3.94 -9.75
N PHE A 121 15.10 5.00 -9.06
CA PHE A 121 16.02 6.03 -8.58
C PHE A 121 17.07 5.46 -7.60
N PHE A 122 16.65 4.61 -6.67
CA PHE A 122 17.54 3.94 -5.72
C PHE A 122 18.52 3.00 -6.43
N ALA A 123 18.05 2.23 -7.42
CA ALA A 123 18.91 1.37 -8.22
C ALA A 123 19.98 2.17 -8.99
N PHE A 124 19.60 3.33 -9.54
CA PHE A 124 20.54 4.23 -10.23
C PHE A 124 21.62 4.76 -9.27
N LEU A 125 21.24 5.23 -8.08
CA LEU A 125 22.19 5.67 -7.06
C LEU A 125 23.14 4.54 -6.61
N MET A 126 22.64 3.30 -6.53
CA MET A 126 23.47 2.15 -6.15
C MET A 126 24.45 1.74 -7.26
N GLN A 127 24.11 1.93 -8.53
CA GLN A 127 25.03 1.70 -9.65
C GLN A 127 26.22 2.67 -9.59
N ASP A 128 25.96 3.94 -9.27
CA ASP A 128 26.99 4.98 -9.13
C ASP A 128 27.97 4.64 -7.99
N VAL A 129 27.47 4.09 -6.87
CA VAL A 129 28.30 3.65 -5.73
C VAL A 129 29.12 2.38 -6.04
N SER A 130 28.58 1.45 -6.83
CA SER A 130 29.29 0.19 -7.18
C SER A 130 30.41 0.39 -8.20
N SER A 131 30.42 1.49 -8.95
CA SER A 131 31.53 1.85 -9.86
C SER A 131 32.73 2.47 -9.13
N SER A 132 33.05 1.93 -7.95
CA SER A 132 34.28 2.27 -7.26
C SER A 132 35.50 1.85 -8.12
N PRO A 133 36.56 2.68 -8.19
CA PRO A 133 37.59 2.66 -9.25
C PRO A 133 38.56 1.46 -9.24
N TRP A 134 38.36 0.47 -8.37
CA TRP A 134 39.33 -0.61 -8.12
C TRP A 134 39.30 -1.76 -9.13
N ASP A 135 38.25 -1.88 -9.95
CA ASP A 135 38.21 -2.88 -11.04
C ASP A 135 39.08 -2.50 -12.26
N ARG A 136 39.60 -1.26 -12.32
CA ARG A 136 40.46 -0.81 -13.45
C ARG A 136 41.90 -1.30 -13.38
N VAL A 137 42.33 -1.98 -12.31
CA VAL A 137 43.71 -2.45 -12.16
C VAL A 137 43.93 -3.82 -12.82
N ALA A 138 42.87 -4.55 -13.17
CA ALA A 138 42.97 -5.91 -13.68
C ALA A 138 42.67 -6.04 -15.19
N MET A 139 43.24 -5.19 -16.05
CA MET A 139 43.56 -5.57 -17.44
C MET A 139 44.34 -4.44 -18.14
N GLN A 140 45.62 -4.33 -17.79
CA GLN A 140 46.57 -3.54 -18.55
C GLN A 140 47.80 -4.38 -18.87
N THR A 141 47.59 -5.41 -19.70
CA THR A 141 48.69 -6.03 -20.45
C THR A 141 48.21 -6.37 -21.85
N SER A 142 48.86 -5.76 -22.84
CA SER A 142 48.90 -6.06 -24.29
C SER A 142 48.04 -5.16 -25.21
N ARG A 143 48.73 -4.30 -25.97
CA ARG A 143 48.30 -3.44 -27.10
C ARG A 143 48.21 -4.26 -28.42
N PRO A 144 47.66 -3.77 -29.56
CA PRO A 144 47.67 -2.37 -30.01
C PRO A 144 46.38 -1.78 -30.62
N ALA A 145 46.33 -0.44 -30.56
CA ALA A 145 45.69 0.51 -31.48
C ALA A 145 44.34 0.12 -32.10
N ALA A 146 43.28 0.20 -31.32
CA ALA A 146 41.98 0.61 -31.85
C ALA A 146 41.58 1.86 -31.06
N CYS A 147 41.37 2.98 -31.74
CA CYS A 147 40.91 4.22 -31.13
C CYS A 147 39.45 4.03 -30.68
N THR A 148 39.26 3.43 -29.50
CA THR A 148 37.96 3.40 -28.84
C THR A 148 37.87 4.61 -27.92
N THR A 149 36.69 5.23 -27.82
CA THR A 149 36.50 6.39 -26.92
C THR A 149 36.50 5.99 -25.43
N GLY A 150 36.87 4.75 -25.11
CA GLY A 150 36.95 4.22 -23.75
C GLY A 150 35.58 3.97 -23.11
N SER A 151 34.48 4.08 -23.86
CA SER A 151 33.14 3.80 -23.37
C SER A 151 32.35 2.93 -24.35
N ALA A 152 32.08 1.69 -23.94
CA ALA A 152 31.40 0.68 -24.76
C ALA A 152 30.01 1.13 -25.24
N PHE A 153 29.36 2.04 -24.49
CA PHE A 153 28.08 2.62 -24.87
C PHE A 153 28.20 3.54 -26.08
N HIS A 154 29.19 4.45 -26.11
CA HIS A 154 29.35 5.38 -27.23
C HIS A 154 29.80 4.66 -28.50
N ASP A 155 30.70 3.68 -28.39
CA ASP A 155 31.18 2.92 -29.54
C ASP A 155 30.07 2.03 -30.14
N ALA A 156 29.20 1.45 -29.31
CA ALA A 156 28.05 0.66 -29.77
C ALA A 156 26.98 1.52 -30.46
N TRP A 157 26.70 2.71 -29.92
CA TRP A 157 25.76 3.64 -30.54
C TRP A 157 26.30 4.28 -31.81
N ALA A 158 27.58 4.59 -31.87
CA ALA A 158 28.25 5.09 -33.07
C ALA A 158 28.20 4.05 -34.20
N ALA A 159 28.47 2.78 -33.91
CA ALA A 159 28.38 1.69 -34.89
C ALA A 159 26.93 1.49 -35.40
N LEU A 160 25.94 1.65 -34.52
CA LEU A 160 24.53 1.47 -34.86
C LEU A 160 23.98 2.58 -35.77
N LEU A 161 24.43 3.82 -35.57
CA LEU A 161 23.93 4.99 -36.30
C LEU A 161 24.68 5.25 -37.60
N SER A 162 25.97 4.91 -37.66
CA SER A 162 26.85 5.27 -38.78
C SER A 162 27.01 4.14 -39.79
N GLY A 163 26.70 2.89 -39.41
CA GLY A 163 26.78 1.71 -40.29
C GLY A 163 28.18 1.26 -40.68
N ASP A 164 29.23 2.00 -40.28
CA ASP A 164 30.63 1.64 -40.46
C ASP A 164 31.43 2.09 -39.23
N ALA A 165 32.39 1.28 -38.79
CA ALA A 165 33.17 1.52 -37.56
C ALA A 165 34.48 2.28 -37.80
N ASP A 166 34.87 2.49 -39.06
CA ASP A 166 36.06 3.26 -39.40
C ASP A 166 35.68 4.66 -39.88
N LEU A 167 35.32 5.53 -38.92
CA LEU A 167 35.38 6.96 -39.16
C LEU A 167 36.85 7.35 -39.33
N GLY A 168 37.25 7.53 -40.59
CA GLY A 168 38.62 7.81 -41.01
C GLY A 168 39.30 8.88 -40.18
N CYS A 169 40.44 8.53 -39.60
CA CYS A 169 41.40 9.51 -39.11
C CYS A 169 42.11 10.11 -40.33
N GLY A 170 41.87 11.41 -40.56
CA GLY A 170 42.60 12.20 -41.54
C GLY A 170 44.10 12.19 -41.21
N ASP A 171 44.90 12.06 -42.26
CA ASP A 171 46.35 12.17 -42.22
C ASP A 171 46.73 13.64 -42.07
N ASP A 172 46.99 14.07 -40.83
CA ASP A 172 47.56 15.37 -40.53
C ASP A 172 49.07 15.20 -40.37
N GLY A 173 49.80 15.49 -41.45
CA GLY A 173 51.26 15.50 -41.48
C GLY A 173 51.91 16.49 -40.49
N GLY A 174 53.14 16.16 -40.12
CA GLY A 174 54.08 17.01 -39.36
C GLY A 174 55.19 16.15 -38.76
N GLU A 175 56.32 15.96 -39.44
CA GLU A 175 57.49 16.84 -39.46
C GLU A 175 58.41 16.71 -38.23
N ALA A 176 59.68 16.42 -38.53
CA ALA A 176 60.91 16.57 -37.76
C ALA A 176 61.15 15.69 -36.50
N ALA A 177 62.21 14.87 -36.57
CA ALA A 177 63.45 15.20 -35.84
C ALA A 177 64.60 14.27 -36.24
N ASP A 178 65.57 14.90 -36.88
CA ASP A 178 66.95 14.53 -37.14
C ASP A 178 67.70 14.10 -35.86
N ARG A 179 68.41 12.96 -35.92
CA ARG A 179 69.66 12.66 -35.20
C ARG A 179 70.27 11.34 -35.65
#